data_AF-A0A372GJB8-F1
#
_entry.id   AF-A0A372GJB8-F1
#
_cell.length_a   1.000
_cell.length_b   1.000
_cell.length_c   1.000
_cell.angle_alpha   90.00
_cell.angle_beta   90.00
_cell.angle_gamma   90.00
#
_symmetry.space_group_name_H-M   'P 1'
#
loop_
_entity.id
_entity.type
_entity.pdbx_description
1 polymer ?
#
loop_
_entity_poly.entity_id
_entity_poly.type
_entity_poly.pdbx_seq_one_letter_code
_entity_poly.pdbx_strand_id
1 'polypeptide(L)'
;MVDSVKLEDFAGTSDDQRLTKALSYVAAQTYKPAILLAQHRQYVFAKRRMMFDGFALAGPPVSGSEFRYNGKVKVNVPGSGWLDMTGSQLKGISIKNLSFEGNKETTFFVDKTDQQTVLWASHLENLGFSLFKHVIWGAHTAVTFSGYWDVNNCYDTEFKLWGSDNNYWPDGMLLDSPNHPPGERYHIRLPHLSKSNIGPVFVTGKHNVTPMRVDGGRGLVVSGARLEAQQGNPTWGSQLIITGGKFLRFRDVFFFNGMGKPGSTGHPSASLHRGVVTMTGGTDVVFSGCVFSGGDGQQTTSTPPGTPHLYVAGGRRIRIRDHQSSDAPRIVRSTKVPAAEFTTDPDLTVTTG
;
A
#
# COMPACT_ATOMS: atom_id res chain seq x y z
N MET A 1 8.77 1.88 29.80
CA MET A 1 8.52 3.14 29.09
C MET A 1 9.71 3.41 28.20
N VAL A 2 9.50 3.77 26.94
CA VAL A 2 10.58 4.21 26.05
C VAL A 2 11.03 5.59 26.56
N ASP A 3 12.33 5.81 26.67
CA ASP A 3 12.87 7.13 27.01
C ASP A 3 12.46 8.15 25.93
N SER A 4 12.03 9.34 26.32
CA SER A 4 11.43 10.31 25.39
C SER A 4 11.73 11.75 25.78
N VAL A 5 11.89 12.61 24.78
CA VAL A 5 12.06 14.06 24.93
C VAL A 5 10.96 14.79 24.20
N LYS A 6 10.35 15.81 24.82
CA LYS A 6 9.30 16.59 24.16
C LYS A 6 9.94 17.55 23.17
N LEU A 7 9.35 17.68 21.99
CA LEU A 7 9.84 18.65 20.99
C LEU A 7 9.82 20.09 21.54
N GLU A 8 8.91 20.39 22.47
CA GLU A 8 8.75 21.73 23.07
C GLU A 8 9.86 22.11 24.06
N ASP A 9 10.64 21.15 24.53
CA ASP A 9 11.78 21.43 25.41
C ASP A 9 12.98 22.00 24.63
N PHE A 10 12.94 21.96 23.30
CA PHE A 10 13.99 22.47 22.42
C PHE A 10 13.68 23.90 21.97
N ALA A 11 14.63 24.82 22.21
CA ALA A 11 14.47 26.23 21.84
C ALA A 11 14.41 26.44 20.32
N GLY A 12 13.45 27.21 19.83
CA GLY A 12 13.36 27.60 18.41
C GLY A 12 12.11 28.43 18.16
N THR A 13 12.20 29.37 17.21
CA THR A 13 11.06 30.21 16.80
C THR A 13 10.15 29.53 15.79
N SER A 14 10.60 28.42 15.18
CA SER A 14 9.79 27.58 14.31
C SER A 14 9.93 26.10 14.64
N ASP A 15 8.93 25.30 14.23
CA ASP A 15 8.94 23.85 14.36
C ASP A 15 10.17 23.19 13.75
N ASP A 16 10.58 23.68 12.58
CA ASP A 16 11.79 23.18 11.95
C ASP A 16 13.05 23.45 12.79
N GLN A 17 13.16 24.61 13.46
CA GLN A 17 14.31 24.89 14.31
C GLN A 17 14.31 23.99 15.55
N ARG A 18 13.14 23.78 16.17
CA ARG A 18 13.00 22.85 17.31
C ARG A 18 13.37 21.44 16.90
N LEU A 19 12.85 20.97 15.76
CA LEU A 19 13.12 19.62 15.26
C LEU A 19 14.60 19.45 14.89
N THR A 20 15.27 20.46 14.30
CA THR A 20 16.72 20.39 14.08
C THR A 20 17.47 20.12 15.37
N LYS A 21 17.19 20.90 16.43
CA LYS A 21 17.90 20.75 17.70
C LYS A 21 17.57 19.42 18.39
N ALA A 22 16.31 19.01 18.36
CA ALA A 22 15.88 17.72 18.89
C ALA A 22 16.60 16.57 18.18
N LEU A 23 16.67 16.59 16.85
CA LEU A 23 17.37 15.57 16.07
C LEU A 23 18.88 15.53 16.39
N SER A 24 19.54 16.69 16.49
CA SER A 24 20.95 16.75 16.89
C SER A 24 21.18 16.18 18.29
N TYR A 25 20.32 16.51 19.25
CA TYR A 25 20.39 15.98 20.62
C TYR A 25 20.20 14.46 20.64
N VAL A 26 19.13 13.95 20.01
CA VAL A 26 18.80 12.52 19.99
C VAL A 26 19.89 11.72 19.29
N ALA A 27 20.39 12.19 18.14
CA ALA A 27 21.44 11.51 17.40
C ALA A 27 22.73 11.31 18.22
N ALA A 28 23.04 12.25 19.13
CA ALA A 28 24.20 12.19 20.02
C ALA A 28 24.04 11.21 21.20
N GLN A 29 22.82 10.71 21.48
CA GLN A 29 22.60 9.79 22.59
C GLN A 29 23.01 8.35 22.24
N THR A 30 23.54 7.64 23.24
CA THR A 30 23.81 6.19 23.17
C THR A 30 22.50 5.41 23.06
N TYR A 31 21.56 5.65 23.97
CA TYR A 31 20.19 5.16 23.91
C TYR A 31 19.31 6.29 23.40
N LYS A 32 18.88 6.19 22.13
CA LYS A 32 18.21 7.28 21.43
C LYS A 32 16.77 7.41 21.94
N PRO A 33 16.39 8.52 22.60
CA PRO A 33 15.03 8.71 23.04
C PRO A 33 14.13 9.08 21.85
N ALA A 34 12.84 8.77 21.96
CA ALA A 34 11.86 9.24 20.99
C ALA A 34 11.61 10.75 21.13
N ILE A 35 11.45 11.45 20.01
CA ILE A 35 10.96 12.83 20.00
C ILE A 35 9.43 12.78 20.09
N LEU A 36 8.87 13.33 21.16
CA LEU A 36 7.41 13.40 21.37
C LEU A 36 6.83 14.73 20.87
N LEU A 37 5.82 14.61 20.02
CA LEU A 37 4.97 15.71 19.58
C LEU A 37 3.79 15.91 20.55
N ALA A 38 3.45 17.18 20.81
CA ALA A 38 2.41 17.57 21.75
C ALA A 38 1.00 17.36 21.17
N GLN A 39 0.05 17.00 22.05
CA GLN A 39 -1.29 16.57 21.66
C GLN A 39 -2.18 17.65 21.05
N HIS A 40 -2.17 18.85 21.61
CA HIS A 40 -3.10 19.92 21.20
C HIS A 40 -2.44 20.93 20.27
N ARG A 41 -1.43 20.48 19.51
CA ARG A 41 -0.65 21.34 18.63
C ARG A 41 -0.60 20.77 17.23
N GLN A 42 -0.74 21.65 16.25
CA GLN A 42 -0.43 21.33 14.87
C GLN A 42 1.01 21.74 14.57
N TYR A 43 1.81 20.81 14.05
CA TYR A 43 3.18 21.08 13.64
C TYR A 43 3.23 21.42 12.16
N VAL A 44 4.16 22.29 11.76
CA VAL A 44 4.45 22.56 10.35
C VAL A 44 5.94 22.37 10.08
N PHE A 45 6.29 21.34 9.32
CA PHE A 45 7.66 21.08 8.89
C PHE A 45 7.81 21.37 7.40
N ALA A 46 8.76 22.24 7.05
CA ALA A 46 9.05 22.65 5.69
C ALA A 46 10.50 22.34 5.27
N LYS A 47 11.28 21.67 6.14
CA LYS A 47 12.64 21.21 5.82
C LYS A 47 12.73 19.69 5.77
N ARG A 48 13.41 19.18 4.74
CA ARG A 48 13.86 17.78 4.66
C ARG A 48 14.76 17.44 5.85
N ARG A 49 14.61 16.22 6.38
CA ARG A 49 15.34 15.68 7.52
C ARG A 49 16.04 14.39 7.13
N MET A 50 17.34 14.32 7.43
CA MET A 50 18.07 13.06 7.35
C MET A 50 17.74 12.23 8.58
N MET A 51 17.32 10.99 8.36
CA MET A 51 17.18 10.02 9.44
C MET A 51 18.55 9.42 9.78
N PHE A 52 18.62 8.77 10.95
CA PHE A 52 19.80 8.06 11.47
C PHE A 52 19.34 6.79 12.20
N ASP A 53 20.25 5.85 12.44
CA ASP A 53 19.94 4.61 13.14
C ASP A 53 19.34 4.88 14.51
N GLY A 54 18.19 4.27 14.81
CA GLY A 54 17.44 4.49 16.04
C GLY A 54 16.60 5.78 16.06
N PHE A 55 16.39 6.44 14.91
CA PHE A 55 15.46 7.57 14.82
C PHE A 55 14.07 7.17 15.32
N ALA A 56 13.52 7.95 16.25
CA ALA A 56 12.19 7.73 16.77
C ALA A 56 11.40 9.05 16.87
N LEU A 57 10.20 9.06 16.30
CA LEU A 57 9.24 10.16 16.38
C LEU A 57 7.88 9.61 16.80
N ALA A 58 7.26 10.19 17.81
CA ALA A 58 5.98 9.74 18.33
C ALA A 58 5.02 10.90 18.53
N GLY A 59 3.76 10.67 18.22
CA GLY A 59 2.67 11.50 18.69
C GLY A 59 2.14 11.02 20.04
N PRO A 60 1.17 11.75 20.61
CA PRO A 60 0.51 11.34 21.83
C PRO A 60 -0.28 10.05 21.61
N PRO A 61 -0.43 9.19 22.63
CA PRO A 61 -1.09 7.88 22.51
C PRO A 61 -2.54 7.92 21.97
N VAL A 62 -3.23 9.06 22.10
CA VAL A 62 -4.65 9.21 21.74
C VAL A 62 -4.88 9.88 20.39
N SER A 63 -3.83 10.37 19.72
CA SER A 63 -3.98 11.08 18.43
C SER A 63 -4.35 10.15 17.27
N GLY A 64 -3.93 8.87 17.33
CA GLY A 64 -4.27 7.86 16.32
C GLY A 64 -3.92 8.28 14.88
N SER A 65 -4.63 7.69 13.92
CA SER A 65 -4.51 7.96 12.49
C SER A 65 -5.56 8.93 11.94
N GLU A 66 -6.45 9.48 12.77
CA GLU A 66 -7.63 10.24 12.35
C GLU A 66 -7.32 11.74 12.12
N PHE A 67 -7.75 12.26 10.96
CA PHE A 67 -7.46 13.63 10.51
C PHE A 67 -8.42 14.69 11.05
N ARG A 68 -9.33 14.40 11.99
CA ARG A 68 -10.29 15.40 12.48
C ARG A 68 -9.82 16.18 13.70
N TYR A 69 -8.78 15.72 14.39
CA TYR A 69 -8.38 16.30 15.68
C TYR A 69 -7.13 17.19 15.61
N ASN A 70 -7.02 18.11 16.59
CA ASN A 70 -5.79 18.84 16.87
C ASN A 70 -4.69 17.81 17.22
N GLY A 71 -3.53 17.88 16.57
CA GLY A 71 -2.47 16.87 16.67
C GLY A 71 -1.84 16.44 15.33
N LYS A 72 -2.24 17.08 14.21
CA LYS A 72 -1.66 16.79 12.89
C LYS A 72 -0.26 17.36 12.70
N VAL A 73 0.52 16.67 11.87
CA VAL A 73 1.80 17.14 11.35
C VAL A 73 1.63 17.55 9.90
N LYS A 74 1.65 18.86 9.63
CA LYS A 74 1.68 19.37 8.27
C LYS A 74 3.10 19.31 7.73
N VAL A 75 3.24 18.68 6.58
CA VAL A 75 4.50 18.52 5.87
C VAL A 75 4.42 19.31 4.58
N ASN A 76 5.17 20.42 4.54
CA ASN A 76 5.24 21.33 3.40
C ASN A 76 6.65 21.31 2.82
N VAL A 77 7.14 20.11 2.49
CA VAL A 77 8.45 19.92 1.84
C VAL A 77 8.18 19.60 0.37
N PRO A 78 8.28 20.59 -0.54
CA PRO A 78 8.05 20.35 -1.95
C PRO A 78 9.07 19.38 -2.53
N GLY A 79 8.64 18.54 -3.46
CA GLY A 79 9.51 17.65 -4.23
C GLY A 79 9.79 16.34 -3.53
N SER A 80 11.06 15.93 -3.50
CA SER A 80 11.46 14.55 -3.21
C SER A 80 11.42 14.17 -1.72
N GLY A 81 10.50 14.69 -0.91
CA GLY A 81 10.16 14.11 0.41
C GLY A 81 10.74 14.74 1.67
N TRP A 82 10.08 14.44 2.80
CA TRP A 82 10.41 14.98 4.13
C TRP A 82 11.51 14.21 4.85
N LEU A 83 11.37 12.90 5.04
CA LEU A 83 12.36 12.08 5.73
C LEU A 83 13.24 11.33 4.73
N ASP A 84 14.55 11.54 4.81
CA ASP A 84 15.54 10.94 3.92
C ASP A 84 16.28 9.79 4.60
N MET A 85 16.21 8.62 3.97
CA MET A 85 17.05 7.47 4.29
C MET A 85 18.38 7.61 3.53
N THR A 86 19.46 7.94 4.22
CA THR A 86 20.81 8.02 3.65
C THR A 86 21.64 6.78 4.01
N GLY A 87 22.68 6.49 3.21
CA GLY A 87 23.54 5.33 3.42
C GLY A 87 23.03 4.04 2.76
N SER A 88 23.60 2.89 3.11
CA SER A 88 23.22 1.59 2.56
C SER A 88 22.04 0.94 3.29
N GLN A 89 21.98 1.12 4.61
CA GLN A 89 20.92 0.62 5.48
C GLN A 89 20.66 1.60 6.61
N LEU A 90 19.41 1.67 7.05
CA LEU A 90 18.98 2.46 8.19
C LEU A 90 18.17 1.58 9.15
N LYS A 91 18.58 1.50 10.42
CA LYS A 91 18.10 0.49 11.38
C LYS A 91 17.29 1.09 12.52
N GLY A 92 16.32 0.32 13.01
CA GLY A 92 15.66 0.62 14.29
C GLY A 92 14.81 1.89 14.27
N ILE A 93 14.17 2.18 13.14
CA ILE A 93 13.35 3.39 12.98
C ILE A 93 11.97 3.16 13.58
N SER A 94 11.47 4.15 14.33
CA SER A 94 10.16 4.09 14.98
C SER A 94 9.35 5.36 14.71
N ILE A 95 8.20 5.26 14.03
CA ILE A 95 7.29 6.40 13.83
C ILE A 95 5.89 6.00 14.24
N LYS A 96 5.31 6.67 15.24
CA LYS A 96 4.09 6.16 15.89
C LYS A 96 3.05 7.22 16.24
N ASN A 97 1.76 6.87 16.13
CA ASN A 97 0.61 7.64 16.63
C ASN A 97 0.54 9.06 16.05
N LEU A 98 0.71 9.20 14.73
CA LEU A 98 0.80 10.48 14.06
C LEU A 98 -0.08 10.50 12.81
N SER A 99 -0.72 11.65 12.58
CA SER A 99 -1.44 11.94 11.35
C SER A 99 -0.72 13.04 10.59
N PHE A 100 -0.38 12.76 9.33
CA PHE A 100 0.36 13.65 8.45
C PHE A 100 -0.55 14.23 7.38
N GLU A 101 -0.37 15.52 7.08
CA GLU A 101 -1.04 16.21 5.97
C GLU A 101 0.05 16.78 5.05
N GLY A 102 0.02 16.38 3.78
CA GLY A 102 0.93 16.85 2.74
C GLY A 102 0.22 17.71 1.71
N ASN A 103 0.73 17.66 0.48
CA ASN A 103 0.08 18.21 -0.71
C ASN A 103 0.52 17.38 -1.93
N LYS A 104 -0.01 17.71 -3.12
CA LYS A 104 0.26 17.01 -4.39
C LYS A 104 1.73 16.91 -4.79
N GLU A 105 2.63 17.66 -4.14
CA GLU A 105 4.07 17.68 -4.39
C GLU A 105 4.89 17.05 -3.25
N THR A 106 4.24 16.65 -2.16
CA THR A 106 4.91 16.18 -0.94
C THR A 106 4.92 14.66 -0.89
N THR A 107 6.08 14.10 -0.54
CA THR A 107 6.25 12.67 -0.24
C THR A 107 6.70 12.51 1.21
N PHE A 108 6.26 11.45 1.91
CA PHE A 108 6.63 11.30 3.32
C PHE A 108 8.10 10.88 3.47
N PHE A 109 8.49 9.80 2.79
CA PHE A 109 9.91 9.49 2.56
C PHE A 109 10.39 10.10 1.26
N VAL A 110 11.69 10.40 1.21
CA VAL A 110 12.34 10.72 -0.06
C VAL A 110 12.17 9.55 -1.01
N ASP A 111 11.54 9.78 -2.16
CA ASP A 111 11.23 8.72 -3.13
C ASP A 111 12.48 7.93 -3.47
N LYS A 112 12.43 6.64 -3.18
CA LYS A 112 13.54 5.74 -3.50
C LYS A 112 13.32 5.03 -4.82
N THR A 113 14.42 4.83 -5.53
CA THR A 113 14.48 3.86 -6.62
C THR A 113 14.88 2.50 -6.06
N ASP A 114 14.67 1.46 -6.85
CA ASP A 114 14.82 0.04 -6.49
C ASP A 114 16.24 -0.38 -6.05
N GLN A 115 17.22 0.53 -6.04
CA GLN A 115 18.65 0.29 -5.79
C GLN A 115 19.19 1.02 -4.54
N GLN A 116 18.32 1.64 -3.75
CA GLN A 116 18.73 2.57 -2.68
C GLN A 116 18.57 1.97 -1.26
N THR A 117 18.85 2.80 -0.26
CA THR A 117 18.90 2.48 1.18
C THR A 117 17.75 1.60 1.65
N VAL A 118 18.08 0.56 2.43
CA VAL A 118 17.10 -0.35 3.03
C VAL A 118 16.74 0.11 4.45
N LEU A 119 15.45 0.28 4.72
CA LEU A 119 14.92 0.39 6.09
C LEU A 119 14.92 -1.00 6.72
N TRP A 120 15.61 -1.15 7.85
CA TRP A 120 15.87 -2.45 8.45
C TRP A 120 15.37 -2.51 9.90
N ALA A 121 14.72 -3.59 10.30
CA ALA A 121 14.26 -3.84 11.68
C ALA A 121 13.57 -2.61 12.29
N SER A 122 12.55 -2.11 11.60
CA SER A 122 11.89 -0.84 11.92
C SER A 122 10.39 -1.03 12.09
N HIS A 123 9.75 -0.13 12.83
CA HIS A 123 8.35 -0.24 13.22
C HIS A 123 7.61 1.09 13.03
N LEU A 124 6.64 1.11 12.13
CA LEU A 124 5.74 2.24 11.95
C LEU A 124 4.35 1.84 12.46
N GLU A 125 3.71 2.68 13.27
CA GLU A 125 2.51 2.27 14.03
C GLU A 125 1.45 3.37 14.10
N ASN A 126 0.18 3.02 13.87
CA ASN A 126 -0.96 3.94 13.99
C ASN A 126 -0.75 5.27 13.23
N LEU A 127 -0.59 5.20 11.91
CA LEU A 127 -0.26 6.35 11.08
C LEU A 127 -1.38 6.76 10.14
N GLY A 128 -1.66 8.07 10.08
CA GLY A 128 -2.55 8.70 9.11
C GLY A 128 -1.79 9.48 8.05
N PHE A 129 -2.17 9.38 6.78
CA PHE A 129 -1.65 10.20 5.68
C PHE A 129 -2.76 10.81 4.83
N SER A 130 -2.73 12.13 4.64
CA SER A 130 -3.65 12.78 3.69
C SER A 130 -2.96 13.75 2.76
N LEU A 131 -3.47 13.83 1.52
CA LEU A 131 -3.02 14.76 0.48
C LEU A 131 -1.57 14.54 0.02
N PHE A 132 -0.92 13.42 0.34
CA PHE A 132 0.43 13.14 -0.14
C PHE A 132 0.44 12.77 -1.63
N LYS A 133 1.52 13.11 -2.32
CA LYS A 133 1.85 12.52 -3.62
C LYS A 133 2.18 11.03 -3.47
N HIS A 134 3.11 10.72 -2.57
CA HIS A 134 3.52 9.37 -2.21
C HIS A 134 3.62 9.26 -0.69
N VAL A 135 3.18 8.14 -0.13
CA VAL A 135 3.32 7.85 1.30
C VAL A 135 4.68 7.20 1.51
N ILE A 136 4.84 5.91 1.22
CA ILE A 136 6.12 5.22 1.44
C ILE A 136 6.56 4.50 0.16
N TRP A 137 7.70 4.95 -0.37
CA TRP A 137 8.43 4.29 -1.44
C TRP A 137 9.80 3.88 -0.93
N GLY A 138 10.06 2.58 -0.80
CA GLY A 138 11.30 2.13 -0.18
C GLY A 138 11.54 0.63 -0.15
N ALA A 139 12.82 0.30 0.03
CA ALA A 139 13.31 -1.05 0.29
C ALA A 139 13.24 -1.33 1.79
N HIS A 140 12.64 -2.45 2.19
CA HIS A 140 12.40 -2.78 3.58
C HIS A 140 12.86 -4.21 3.90
N THR A 141 13.51 -4.39 5.04
CA THR A 141 13.85 -5.70 5.61
C THR A 141 13.47 -5.79 7.07
N ALA A 142 12.69 -6.80 7.46
CA ALA A 142 12.23 -6.95 8.85
C ALA A 142 11.45 -5.73 9.36
N VAL A 143 10.66 -5.09 8.50
CA VAL A 143 9.84 -3.92 8.84
C VAL A 143 8.42 -4.33 9.15
N THR A 144 7.84 -3.74 10.20
CA THR A 144 6.43 -3.89 10.54
C THR A 144 5.69 -2.56 10.41
N PHE A 145 4.55 -2.56 9.72
CA PHE A 145 3.57 -1.49 9.77
C PHE A 145 2.37 -2.00 10.57
N SER A 146 2.16 -1.54 11.80
CA SER A 146 1.08 -2.06 12.66
C SER A 146 0.15 -0.96 13.15
N GLY A 147 -0.83 -1.34 13.95
CA GLY A 147 -1.91 -0.46 14.36
C GLY A 147 -2.83 -0.10 13.21
N TYR A 148 -3.75 0.82 13.45
CA TYR A 148 -4.70 1.25 12.43
C TYR A 148 -4.09 2.33 11.54
N TRP A 149 -4.12 2.11 10.22
CA TRP A 149 -3.64 3.08 9.22
C TRP A 149 -4.80 3.69 8.45
N ASP A 150 -4.71 4.99 8.18
CA ASP A 150 -5.71 5.72 7.40
C ASP A 150 -5.02 6.57 6.33
N VAL A 151 -5.32 6.33 5.05
CA VAL A 151 -4.66 6.97 3.92
C VAL A 151 -5.71 7.54 2.97
N ASN A 152 -5.80 8.87 2.89
CA ASN A 152 -6.90 9.54 2.21
C ASN A 152 -6.46 10.65 1.26
N ASN A 153 -7.16 10.79 0.14
CA ASN A 153 -7.01 11.93 -0.78
C ASN A 153 -5.60 12.11 -1.36
N CYS A 154 -4.80 11.03 -1.46
CA CYS A 154 -3.50 11.07 -2.12
C CYS A 154 -3.61 11.17 -3.65
N TYR A 155 -2.51 11.56 -4.30
CA TYR A 155 -2.50 12.03 -5.70
C TYR A 155 -1.80 11.10 -6.69
N ASP A 156 -1.03 10.12 -6.22
CA ASP A 156 -0.31 9.14 -7.04
C ASP A 156 -0.10 7.87 -6.19
N THR A 157 0.73 6.93 -6.65
CA THR A 157 0.96 5.67 -5.95
C THR A 157 1.43 5.90 -4.53
N GLU A 158 0.60 5.55 -3.54
CA GLU A 158 0.90 5.81 -2.14
C GLU A 158 2.01 4.91 -1.63
N PHE A 159 1.95 3.62 -1.98
CA PHE A 159 2.90 2.63 -1.52
C PHE A 159 3.61 1.96 -2.68
N LYS A 160 4.94 2.10 -2.72
CA LYS A 160 5.82 1.30 -3.59
C LYS A 160 6.82 0.57 -2.71
N LEU A 161 6.56 -0.70 -2.43
CA LEU A 161 7.24 -1.45 -1.35
C LEU A 161 7.99 -2.67 -1.89
N TRP A 162 9.27 -2.79 -1.55
CA TRP A 162 10.09 -3.94 -1.94
C TRP A 162 11.05 -4.35 -0.83
N GLY A 163 11.79 -5.44 -1.05
CA GLY A 163 12.67 -6.04 -0.04
C GLY A 163 12.10 -7.35 0.51
N SER A 164 12.33 -7.67 1.79
CA SER A 164 11.87 -8.93 2.34
C SER A 164 11.60 -9.01 3.84
N ASP A 165 10.94 -10.07 4.29
CA ASP A 165 10.75 -10.38 5.72
C ASP A 165 9.89 -9.34 6.45
N ASN A 166 8.90 -8.76 5.76
CA ASN A 166 8.10 -7.66 6.30
C ASN A 166 6.68 -8.10 6.70
N ASN A 167 6.07 -7.34 7.60
CA ASN A 167 4.67 -7.51 7.99
C ASN A 167 3.93 -6.18 7.87
N TYR A 168 3.10 -6.03 6.84
CA TYR A 168 2.41 -4.79 6.55
C TYR A 168 0.92 -4.87 6.90
N TRP A 169 0.50 -3.96 7.78
CA TRP A 169 -0.88 -3.74 8.20
C TRP A 169 -1.59 -4.99 8.75
N PRO A 170 -0.99 -5.72 9.72
CA PRO A 170 -1.64 -6.88 10.32
C PRO A 170 -2.91 -6.50 11.11
N ASP A 171 -3.06 -5.23 11.48
CA ASP A 171 -4.19 -4.71 12.26
C ASP A 171 -5.21 -3.94 11.41
N GLY A 172 -4.95 -3.75 10.11
CA GLY A 172 -5.83 -3.01 9.22
C GLY A 172 -5.25 -1.72 8.63
N MET A 173 -5.61 -1.44 7.38
CA MET A 173 -5.43 -0.14 6.74
C MET A 173 -6.67 0.22 5.94
N LEU A 174 -7.11 1.48 6.04
CA LEU A 174 -8.02 2.10 5.07
C LEU A 174 -7.22 2.94 4.07
N LEU A 175 -7.54 2.79 2.79
CA LEU A 175 -6.97 3.59 1.70
C LEU A 175 -8.10 4.04 0.76
N ASP A 176 -8.42 5.34 0.77
CA ASP A 176 -9.42 5.99 -0.09
C ASP A 176 -8.86 7.30 -0.70
N SER A 177 -8.28 7.18 -1.90
CA SER A 177 -7.55 8.28 -2.54
C SER A 177 -8.05 8.55 -3.97
N PRO A 178 -9.00 9.49 -4.15
CA PRO A 178 -9.63 9.74 -5.43
C PRO A 178 -8.82 10.61 -6.42
N ASN A 179 -7.69 11.21 -6.03
CA ASN A 179 -7.10 12.35 -6.76
C ASN A 179 -6.06 11.98 -7.83
N HIS A 180 -6.10 10.75 -8.35
CA HIS A 180 -5.05 10.23 -9.22
C HIS A 180 -5.22 10.65 -10.69
N PRO A 181 -4.19 11.24 -11.33
CA PRO A 181 -4.25 11.51 -12.76
C PRO A 181 -4.12 10.21 -13.57
N PRO A 182 -4.56 10.18 -14.84
CA PRO A 182 -4.35 9.04 -15.75
C PRO A 182 -2.87 8.60 -15.82
N GLY A 183 -2.64 7.30 -16.08
CA GLY A 183 -1.31 6.72 -16.23
C GLY A 183 -1.15 5.37 -15.54
N GLU A 184 0.10 4.95 -15.33
CA GLU A 184 0.41 3.78 -14.51
C GLU A 184 0.23 4.13 -13.02
N ARG A 185 -0.99 3.94 -12.50
CA ARG A 185 -1.36 4.28 -11.13
C ARG A 185 -1.82 3.07 -10.36
N TYR A 186 -1.23 2.88 -9.19
CA TYR A 186 -1.54 1.82 -8.26
C TYR A 186 -1.65 2.40 -6.87
N HIS A 187 -2.55 1.92 -6.01
CA HIS A 187 -2.45 2.32 -4.61
C HIS A 187 -1.27 1.65 -3.90
N ILE A 188 -1.12 0.35 -4.16
CA ILE A 188 -0.03 -0.47 -3.64
C ILE A 188 0.69 -1.14 -4.81
N ARG A 189 1.98 -0.84 -4.98
CA ARG A 189 2.87 -1.49 -5.96
C ARG A 189 3.98 -2.25 -5.27
N LEU A 190 4.11 -3.52 -5.61
CA LEU A 190 5.06 -4.46 -5.00
C LEU A 190 6.02 -4.99 -6.07
N PRO A 191 7.10 -4.24 -6.42
CA PRO A 191 7.90 -4.59 -7.58
C PRO A 191 8.72 -5.87 -7.39
N HIS A 192 9.22 -6.14 -6.17
CA HIS A 192 9.98 -7.36 -5.84
C HIS A 192 9.98 -7.65 -4.33
N LEU A 193 8.79 -7.66 -3.72
CA LEU A 193 8.61 -7.92 -2.29
C LEU A 193 8.61 -9.44 -2.01
N SER A 194 9.41 -9.88 -1.03
CA SER A 194 9.57 -11.30 -0.71
C SER A 194 9.31 -11.63 0.75
N LYS A 195 8.91 -12.86 1.07
CA LYS A 195 8.77 -13.40 2.44
C LYS A 195 8.00 -12.44 3.34
N SER A 196 6.94 -11.84 2.83
CA SER A 196 6.23 -10.76 3.51
C SER A 196 4.74 -11.04 3.56
N ASN A 197 4.09 -10.53 4.61
CA ASN A 197 2.64 -10.59 4.77
C ASN A 197 2.05 -9.18 4.58
N ILE A 198 0.87 -9.12 3.96
CA ILE A 198 0.09 -7.91 3.76
C ILE A 198 -1.34 -8.18 4.20
N GLY A 199 -1.86 -7.32 5.07
CA GLY A 199 -3.28 -7.19 5.35
C GLY A 199 -3.73 -7.73 6.71
N PRO A 200 -4.99 -7.42 7.09
CA PRO A 200 -6.08 -6.93 6.23
C PRO A 200 -5.90 -5.48 5.74
N VAL A 201 -6.32 -5.18 4.51
CA VAL A 201 -6.33 -3.82 3.93
C VAL A 201 -7.65 -3.56 3.22
N PHE A 202 -8.16 -2.34 3.29
CA PHE A 202 -9.36 -1.86 2.59
C PHE A 202 -8.93 -0.78 1.60
N VAL A 203 -8.94 -1.11 0.31
CA VAL A 203 -8.42 -0.24 -0.75
C VAL A 203 -9.54 0.07 -1.73
N THR A 204 -9.95 1.33 -1.77
CA THR A 204 -10.99 1.83 -2.69
C THR A 204 -10.34 2.29 -3.99
N GLY A 205 -10.34 1.43 -4.99
CA GLY A 205 -9.90 1.79 -6.34
C GLY A 205 -10.93 2.65 -7.03
N LYS A 206 -10.60 3.91 -7.30
CA LYS A 206 -11.49 4.82 -8.04
C LYS A 206 -10.94 5.09 -9.43
N HIS A 207 -11.78 4.90 -10.44
CA HIS A 207 -11.50 5.26 -11.84
C HIS A 207 -10.20 4.61 -12.36
N ASN A 208 -9.20 5.40 -12.72
CA ASN A 208 -7.97 4.97 -13.40
C ASN A 208 -6.89 4.37 -12.47
N VAL A 209 -7.20 4.09 -11.20
CA VAL A 209 -6.23 3.56 -10.23
C VAL A 209 -6.50 2.11 -9.93
N THR A 210 -5.49 1.25 -10.09
CA THR A 210 -5.55 -0.15 -9.69
C THR A 210 -5.20 -0.28 -8.20
N PRO A 211 -6.07 -0.83 -7.33
CA PRO A 211 -5.77 -1.09 -5.93
C PRO A 211 -4.40 -1.73 -5.66
N MET A 212 -4.05 -2.82 -6.35
CA MET A 212 -2.79 -3.52 -6.10
C MET A 212 -2.11 -4.04 -7.37
N ARG A 213 -0.78 -3.89 -7.44
CA ARG A 213 0.07 -4.48 -8.47
C ARG A 213 1.26 -5.21 -7.86
N VAL A 214 1.49 -6.45 -8.30
CA VAL A 214 2.62 -7.31 -7.92
C VAL A 214 3.47 -7.58 -9.15
N ASP A 215 4.70 -7.08 -9.19
CA ASP A 215 5.59 -7.29 -10.35
C ASP A 215 6.53 -8.49 -10.18
N GLY A 216 6.83 -8.89 -8.94
CA GLY A 216 7.90 -9.85 -8.65
C GLY A 216 8.01 -10.24 -7.18
N GLY A 217 9.15 -10.82 -6.81
CA GLY A 217 9.44 -11.28 -5.45
C GLY A 217 9.06 -12.74 -5.20
N ARG A 218 9.15 -13.20 -3.94
CA ARG A 218 8.82 -14.60 -3.60
C ARG A 218 8.23 -14.79 -2.21
N GLY A 219 7.27 -15.68 -2.04
CA GLY A 219 6.70 -15.99 -0.71
C GLY A 219 5.91 -14.83 -0.12
N LEU A 220 5.20 -14.08 -0.97
CA LEU A 220 4.30 -13.01 -0.56
C LEU A 220 2.94 -13.61 -0.20
N VAL A 221 2.38 -13.19 0.93
CA VAL A 221 1.02 -13.49 1.34
C VAL A 221 0.23 -12.20 1.44
N VAL A 222 -0.86 -12.10 0.70
CA VAL A 222 -1.88 -11.05 0.84
C VAL A 222 -3.12 -11.73 1.41
N SER A 223 -3.56 -11.31 2.60
CA SER A 223 -4.64 -11.97 3.34
C SER A 223 -5.70 -10.97 3.80
N GLY A 224 -6.98 -11.31 3.64
CA GLY A 224 -8.09 -10.50 4.16
C GLY A 224 -8.21 -9.11 3.52
N ALA A 225 -7.63 -8.92 2.33
CA ALA A 225 -7.70 -7.65 1.63
C ALA A 225 -9.07 -7.45 0.99
N ARG A 226 -9.58 -6.22 1.01
CA ARG A 226 -10.73 -5.77 0.24
C ARG A 226 -10.24 -4.79 -0.81
N LEU A 227 -10.27 -5.22 -2.06
CA LEU A 227 -9.91 -4.39 -3.21
C LEU A 227 -11.23 -4.07 -3.91
N GLU A 228 -11.76 -2.89 -3.65
CA GLU A 228 -13.15 -2.57 -3.96
C GLU A 228 -13.28 -1.17 -4.57
N ALA A 229 -14.50 -0.77 -4.92
CA ALA A 229 -14.79 0.55 -5.46
C ALA A 229 -16.23 0.95 -5.14
N GLN A 230 -16.44 2.21 -4.78
CA GLN A 230 -17.76 2.76 -4.47
C GLN A 230 -18.73 2.62 -5.67
N GLN A 231 -20.01 2.38 -5.37
CA GLN A 231 -21.07 2.37 -6.38
C GLN A 231 -21.08 3.68 -7.19
N GLY A 232 -21.22 3.57 -8.51
CA GLY A 232 -21.14 4.71 -9.43
C GLY A 232 -19.71 5.26 -9.69
N ASN A 233 -18.72 4.80 -8.92
CA ASN A 233 -17.31 5.17 -9.08
C ASN A 233 -16.40 3.93 -9.18
N PRO A 234 -16.65 3.02 -10.13
CA PRO A 234 -15.88 1.78 -10.22
C PRO A 234 -14.39 2.02 -10.49
N THR A 235 -13.57 1.02 -10.14
CA THR A 235 -12.26 0.90 -10.75
C THR A 235 -12.45 0.60 -12.24
N TRP A 236 -11.88 1.39 -13.13
CA TRP A 236 -12.07 1.24 -14.58
C TRP A 236 -11.38 -0.02 -15.13
N GLY A 237 -10.22 -0.38 -14.58
CA GLY A 237 -9.47 -1.58 -14.93
C GLY A 237 -9.52 -2.67 -13.86
N SER A 238 -8.55 -3.58 -13.92
CA SER A 238 -8.31 -4.61 -12.90
C SER A 238 -8.10 -4.00 -11.50
N GLN A 239 -8.48 -4.77 -10.48
CA GLN A 239 -8.24 -4.43 -9.08
C GLN A 239 -6.94 -5.02 -8.55
N LEU A 240 -6.53 -6.16 -9.12
CA LEU A 240 -5.24 -6.77 -8.85
C LEU A 240 -4.55 -7.11 -10.17
N ILE A 241 -3.30 -6.65 -10.32
CA ILE A 241 -2.41 -7.03 -11.42
C ILE A 241 -1.24 -7.83 -10.88
N ILE A 242 -0.93 -8.96 -11.51
CA ILE A 242 0.24 -9.79 -11.20
C ILE A 242 1.06 -9.97 -12.48
N THR A 243 2.25 -9.39 -12.56
CA THR A 243 3.14 -9.56 -13.73
C THR A 243 4.29 -10.51 -13.47
N GLY A 244 4.50 -10.95 -12.23
CA GLY A 244 5.59 -11.83 -11.87
C GLY A 244 5.57 -12.25 -10.40
N GLY A 245 6.60 -13.00 -10.00
CA GLY A 245 6.81 -13.48 -8.62
C GLY A 245 6.69 -15.00 -8.46
N LYS A 246 7.07 -15.52 -7.29
CA LYS A 246 7.04 -16.96 -6.99
C LYS A 246 6.41 -17.26 -5.63
N PHE A 247 5.66 -18.34 -5.49
CA PHE A 247 5.02 -18.70 -4.21
C PHE A 247 4.13 -17.58 -3.66
N LEU A 248 3.28 -17.02 -4.52
CA LEU A 248 2.34 -15.96 -4.15
C LEU A 248 1.07 -16.58 -3.57
N ARG A 249 0.54 -16.02 -2.48
CA ARG A 249 -0.70 -16.47 -1.84
C ARG A 249 -1.63 -15.27 -1.68
N PHE A 250 -2.79 -15.34 -2.32
CA PHE A 250 -3.90 -14.42 -2.11
C PHE A 250 -4.99 -15.19 -1.38
N ARG A 251 -5.27 -14.79 -0.14
CA ARG A 251 -6.19 -15.49 0.76
C ARG A 251 -7.30 -14.56 1.21
N ASP A 252 -8.54 -15.02 1.11
CA ASP A 252 -9.72 -14.32 1.62
C ASP A 252 -9.79 -12.87 1.10
N VAL A 253 -9.45 -12.70 -0.19
CA VAL A 253 -9.45 -11.40 -0.84
C VAL A 253 -10.84 -11.14 -1.42
N PHE A 254 -11.43 -10.02 -1.04
CA PHE A 254 -12.72 -9.56 -1.53
C PHE A 254 -12.53 -8.56 -2.67
N PHE A 255 -13.25 -8.80 -3.77
CA PHE A 255 -13.29 -7.94 -4.95
C PHE A 255 -14.71 -7.46 -5.20
N PHE A 256 -14.87 -6.16 -5.46
CA PHE A 256 -16.16 -5.59 -5.80
C PHE A 256 -15.98 -4.41 -6.75
N ASN A 257 -16.83 -4.35 -7.79
CA ASN A 257 -16.98 -3.19 -8.65
C ASN A 257 -15.70 -2.75 -9.40
N GLY A 258 -14.87 -3.73 -9.77
CA GLY A 258 -13.74 -3.56 -10.68
C GLY A 258 -14.14 -3.62 -12.15
N MET A 259 -13.21 -3.29 -13.04
CA MET A 259 -13.35 -3.40 -14.51
C MET A 259 -14.54 -2.62 -15.10
N GLY A 260 -14.92 -1.48 -14.51
CA GLY A 260 -16.08 -0.71 -14.96
C GLY A 260 -15.95 -0.11 -16.36
N LYS A 261 -14.72 0.15 -16.85
CA LYS A 261 -14.44 0.73 -18.17
C LYS A 261 -13.11 0.20 -18.75
N PRO A 262 -13.01 -1.09 -19.07
CA PRO A 262 -11.73 -1.72 -19.36
C PRO A 262 -11.08 -1.25 -20.66
N GLY A 263 -11.84 -0.66 -21.59
CA GLY A 263 -11.33 0.00 -22.80
C GLY A 263 -10.87 1.45 -22.59
N SER A 264 -11.01 2.00 -21.39
CA SER A 264 -10.73 3.41 -21.10
C SER A 264 -10.13 3.60 -19.71
N THR A 265 -9.23 2.69 -19.31
CA THR A 265 -8.66 2.68 -17.95
C THR A 265 -7.75 3.89 -17.67
N GLY A 266 -7.34 4.65 -18.68
CA GLY A 266 -6.31 5.68 -18.56
C GLY A 266 -4.90 5.10 -18.36
N HIS A 267 -4.76 3.77 -18.35
CA HIS A 267 -3.48 3.06 -18.27
C HIS A 267 -2.89 2.88 -19.67
N PRO A 268 -1.57 3.09 -19.88
CA PRO A 268 -0.95 2.98 -21.22
C PRO A 268 -0.96 1.54 -21.78
N SER A 269 -1.04 0.54 -20.89
CA SER A 269 -1.07 -0.87 -21.28
C SER A 269 -2.45 -1.49 -21.01
N ALA A 270 -3.30 -1.53 -22.03
CA ALA A 270 -4.63 -2.16 -21.95
C ALA A 270 -4.55 -3.68 -21.70
N SER A 271 -3.45 -4.33 -22.09
CA SER A 271 -3.26 -5.77 -21.88
C SER A 271 -3.15 -6.16 -20.40
N LEU A 272 -2.89 -5.21 -19.50
CA LEU A 272 -2.89 -5.42 -18.06
C LEU A 272 -4.28 -5.34 -17.43
N HIS A 273 -5.34 -5.09 -18.21
CA HIS A 273 -6.71 -4.94 -17.70
C HIS A 273 -7.70 -5.81 -18.49
N ARG A 274 -7.68 -7.12 -18.20
CA ARG A 274 -8.47 -8.13 -18.93
C ARG A 274 -9.44 -8.93 -18.05
N GLY A 275 -9.31 -8.82 -16.74
CA GLY A 275 -10.25 -9.35 -15.74
C GLY A 275 -10.21 -8.50 -14.47
N VAL A 276 -11.09 -8.78 -13.49
CA VAL A 276 -11.03 -8.14 -12.17
C VAL A 276 -9.65 -8.37 -11.55
N VAL A 277 -9.12 -9.58 -11.69
CA VAL A 277 -7.70 -9.89 -11.53
C VAL A 277 -7.08 -10.19 -12.89
N THR A 278 -5.95 -9.55 -13.21
CA THR A 278 -5.15 -9.85 -14.41
C THR A 278 -3.77 -10.39 -14.01
N MET A 279 -3.42 -11.58 -14.50
CA MET A 279 -2.13 -12.22 -14.26
C MET A 279 -1.40 -12.43 -15.60
N THR A 280 -0.25 -11.78 -15.80
CA THR A 280 0.58 -11.93 -17.01
C THR A 280 1.89 -12.67 -16.77
N GLY A 281 2.20 -12.97 -15.51
CA GLY A 281 3.36 -13.76 -15.11
C GLY A 281 3.25 -14.24 -13.68
N GLY A 282 4.28 -14.97 -13.22
CA GLY A 282 4.34 -15.54 -11.87
C GLY A 282 4.33 -17.07 -11.87
N THR A 283 4.73 -17.67 -10.76
CA THR A 283 4.81 -19.14 -10.64
C THR A 283 4.46 -19.59 -9.23
N ASP A 284 3.77 -20.72 -9.08
CA ASP A 284 3.27 -21.19 -7.78
C ASP A 284 2.34 -20.15 -7.15
N VAL A 285 1.31 -19.71 -7.88
CA VAL A 285 0.34 -18.70 -7.42
C VAL A 285 -0.90 -19.39 -6.90
N VAL A 286 -1.37 -19.03 -5.71
CA VAL A 286 -2.60 -19.58 -5.12
C VAL A 286 -3.57 -18.44 -4.83
N PHE A 287 -4.80 -18.60 -5.32
CA PHE A 287 -5.97 -17.86 -4.88
C PHE A 287 -6.83 -18.81 -4.03
N SER A 288 -7.18 -18.38 -2.81
CA SER A 288 -7.88 -19.22 -1.84
C SER A 288 -8.91 -18.37 -1.10
N GLY A 289 -10.18 -18.77 -1.10
CA GLY A 289 -11.22 -18.04 -0.35
C GLY A 289 -11.57 -16.68 -0.96
N CYS A 290 -11.14 -16.40 -2.20
CA CYS A 290 -11.38 -15.10 -2.82
C CYS A 290 -12.86 -14.96 -3.22
N VAL A 291 -13.41 -13.77 -2.96
CA VAL A 291 -14.82 -13.45 -3.21
C VAL A 291 -14.93 -12.39 -4.31
N PHE A 292 -15.73 -12.65 -5.34
CA PHE A 292 -16.03 -11.74 -6.43
C PHE A 292 -17.50 -11.34 -6.38
N SER A 293 -17.78 -10.16 -5.83
CA SER A 293 -19.14 -9.70 -5.60
C SER A 293 -19.65 -8.81 -6.73
N GLY A 294 -20.88 -9.07 -7.16
CA GLY A 294 -21.71 -8.22 -8.02
C GLY A 294 -22.63 -7.28 -7.24
N GLY A 295 -22.51 -7.27 -5.91
CA GLY A 295 -23.39 -6.53 -4.99
C GLY A 295 -24.36 -7.45 -4.24
N ASP A 296 -25.12 -6.86 -3.32
CA ASP A 296 -26.08 -7.54 -2.43
C ASP A 296 -27.55 -7.33 -2.87
N GLY A 297 -27.76 -6.76 -4.05
CA GLY A 297 -29.08 -6.38 -4.57
C GLY A 297 -29.54 -4.98 -4.14
N GLN A 298 -28.92 -4.37 -3.12
CA GLN A 298 -29.08 -2.95 -2.80
C GLN A 298 -28.01 -2.12 -3.51
N GLN A 299 -26.81 -2.66 -3.63
CA GLN A 299 -25.75 -2.11 -4.46
C GLN A 299 -25.70 -2.80 -5.81
N THR A 300 -25.70 -2.02 -6.89
CA THR A 300 -25.49 -2.52 -8.25
C THR A 300 -24.02 -2.40 -8.64
N THR A 301 -23.42 -3.50 -9.10
CA THR A 301 -22.07 -3.45 -9.66
C THR A 301 -22.05 -2.70 -10.99
N SER A 302 -20.95 -2.00 -11.25
CA SER A 302 -20.62 -1.45 -12.56
C SER A 302 -19.67 -2.35 -13.35
N THR A 303 -19.31 -3.53 -12.83
CA THR A 303 -18.56 -4.55 -13.57
C THR A 303 -19.40 -5.04 -14.75
N PRO A 304 -18.93 -4.90 -16.00
CA PRO A 304 -19.67 -5.35 -17.17
C PRO A 304 -19.94 -6.86 -17.12
N PRO A 305 -21.14 -7.32 -17.51
CA PRO A 305 -21.41 -8.74 -17.68
C PRO A 305 -20.38 -9.37 -18.62
N GLY A 306 -19.89 -10.56 -18.27
CA GLY A 306 -18.87 -11.21 -19.08
C GLY A 306 -17.45 -11.06 -18.57
N THR A 307 -17.19 -10.10 -17.69
CA THR A 307 -15.84 -9.82 -17.19
C THR A 307 -15.25 -11.04 -16.47
N PRO A 308 -14.04 -11.49 -16.82
CA PRO A 308 -13.37 -12.56 -16.08
C PRO A 308 -13.10 -12.13 -14.62
N HIS A 309 -13.38 -13.02 -13.67
CA HIS A 309 -12.92 -12.86 -12.28
C HIS A 309 -11.39 -12.88 -12.25
N LEU A 310 -10.82 -13.85 -12.96
CA LEU A 310 -9.39 -13.99 -13.17
C LEU A 310 -9.11 -14.20 -14.66
N TYR A 311 -8.27 -13.33 -15.22
CA TYR A 311 -7.69 -13.51 -16.56
C TYR A 311 -6.20 -13.80 -16.45
N VAL A 312 -5.75 -14.92 -17.02
CA VAL A 312 -4.35 -15.37 -16.99
C VAL A 312 -3.74 -15.37 -18.38
N ALA A 313 -2.90 -14.38 -18.67
CA ALA A 313 -2.12 -14.26 -19.90
C ALA A 313 -0.75 -14.95 -19.82
N GLY A 314 -0.26 -15.26 -18.62
CA GLY A 314 1.03 -15.89 -18.39
C GLY A 314 1.19 -16.37 -16.95
N GLY A 315 2.20 -17.23 -16.73
CA GLY A 315 2.52 -17.82 -15.44
C GLY A 315 2.31 -19.34 -15.40
N ARG A 316 2.62 -19.95 -14.25
CA ARG A 316 2.72 -21.42 -14.09
C ARG A 316 2.28 -21.89 -12.71
N ARG A 317 1.79 -23.14 -12.61
CA ARG A 317 1.36 -23.78 -11.36
C ARG A 317 0.42 -22.88 -10.55
N ILE A 318 -0.72 -22.59 -11.14
CA ILE A 318 -1.77 -21.72 -10.63
C ILE A 318 -2.81 -22.58 -9.93
N ARG A 319 -3.10 -22.27 -8.67
CA ARG A 319 -4.16 -22.93 -7.92
C ARG A 319 -5.26 -21.94 -7.57
N ILE A 320 -6.50 -22.34 -7.79
CA ILE A 320 -7.70 -21.57 -7.43
C ILE A 320 -8.59 -22.50 -6.64
N ARG A 321 -8.96 -22.09 -5.42
CA ARG A 321 -9.83 -22.89 -4.56
C ARG A 321 -10.69 -22.00 -3.68
N ASP A 322 -11.77 -22.57 -3.16
CA ASP A 322 -12.72 -21.89 -2.28
C ASP A 322 -13.20 -20.56 -2.91
N HIS A 323 -13.40 -20.55 -4.23
CA HIS A 323 -13.82 -19.36 -4.98
C HIS A 323 -15.30 -19.08 -4.72
N GLN A 324 -15.64 -17.83 -4.43
CA GLN A 324 -17.03 -17.42 -4.23
C GLN A 324 -17.35 -16.27 -5.17
N SER A 325 -18.51 -16.32 -5.81
CA SER A 325 -19.00 -15.25 -6.67
C SER A 325 -20.52 -15.14 -6.64
N SER A 326 -21.03 -13.93 -6.87
CA SER A 326 -22.48 -13.69 -6.99
C SER A 326 -23.06 -14.21 -8.31
N ASP A 327 -22.22 -14.42 -9.31
CA ASP A 327 -22.57 -14.97 -10.62
C ASP A 327 -21.75 -16.23 -10.90
N ALA A 328 -21.96 -16.86 -12.06
CA ALA A 328 -21.20 -18.04 -12.46
C ALA A 328 -19.69 -17.71 -12.54
N PRO A 329 -18.80 -18.48 -11.89
CA PRO A 329 -17.37 -18.21 -11.90
C PRO A 329 -16.78 -18.12 -13.31
N ARG A 330 -15.99 -17.06 -13.57
CA ARG A 330 -15.33 -16.83 -14.87
C ARG A 330 -13.82 -16.80 -14.73
N ILE A 331 -13.19 -17.95 -14.89
CA ILE A 331 -11.73 -18.08 -14.94
C ILE A 331 -11.31 -18.26 -16.40
N VAL A 332 -10.54 -17.31 -16.92
CA VAL A 332 -10.13 -17.29 -18.33
C VAL A 332 -8.61 -17.36 -18.43
N ARG A 333 -8.11 -18.21 -19.32
CA ARG A 333 -6.71 -18.27 -19.70
C ARG A 333 -6.53 -17.85 -21.16
N SER A 334 -5.44 -17.16 -21.45
CA SER A 334 -5.04 -16.96 -22.84
C SER A 334 -4.61 -18.27 -23.48
N THR A 335 -4.61 -18.32 -24.81
CA THR A 335 -4.14 -19.47 -25.60
C THR A 335 -2.67 -19.85 -25.33
N LYS A 336 -1.87 -18.93 -24.77
CA LYS A 336 -0.46 -19.13 -24.46
C LYS A 336 -0.22 -19.88 -23.14
N VAL A 337 -1.23 -20.01 -22.28
CA VAL A 337 -1.11 -20.69 -20.99
C VAL A 337 -1.77 -22.06 -21.10
N PRO A 338 -1.03 -23.17 -20.97
CA PRO A 338 -1.61 -24.51 -21.01
C PRO A 338 -2.63 -24.75 -19.89
N ALA A 339 -3.68 -25.53 -20.16
CA ALA A 339 -4.67 -25.90 -19.15
C ALA A 339 -4.04 -26.65 -17.96
N ALA A 340 -2.98 -27.43 -18.21
CA ALA A 340 -2.25 -28.18 -17.18
C ALA A 340 -1.52 -27.29 -16.15
N GLU A 341 -1.38 -25.98 -16.42
CA GLU A 341 -0.84 -25.04 -15.44
C GLU A 341 -1.85 -24.70 -14.33
N PHE A 342 -3.10 -25.15 -14.43
CA PHE A 342 -4.16 -24.89 -13.46
C PHE A 342 -4.47 -26.12 -12.60
N THR A 343 -4.72 -25.86 -11.32
CA THR A 343 -5.38 -26.78 -10.39
C THR A 343 -6.55 -26.04 -9.76
N THR A 344 -7.77 -26.48 -10.02
CA THR A 344 -8.99 -25.83 -9.54
C THR A 344 -9.85 -26.80 -8.75
N ASP A 345 -10.77 -26.27 -7.94
CA ASP A 345 -11.83 -27.07 -7.35
C ASP A 345 -12.77 -27.63 -8.44
N PRO A 346 -13.48 -28.75 -8.18
CA PRO A 346 -14.24 -29.47 -9.22
C PRO A 346 -15.37 -28.67 -9.87
N ASP A 347 -15.89 -27.66 -9.20
CA ASP A 347 -16.96 -26.77 -9.66
C ASP A 347 -16.47 -25.58 -10.49
N LEU A 348 -15.14 -25.40 -10.60
CA LEU A 348 -14.53 -24.32 -11.35
C LEU A 348 -14.05 -24.79 -12.72
N THR A 349 -14.50 -24.09 -13.76
CA THR A 349 -14.05 -24.32 -15.14
C THR A 349 -13.11 -23.21 -15.58
N VAL A 350 -11.99 -23.59 -16.19
CA VAL A 350 -11.05 -22.65 -16.84
C VAL A 350 -11.30 -22.66 -18.35
N THR A 351 -11.73 -21.53 -18.91
CA THR A 351 -12.00 -21.37 -20.34
C THR A 351 -10.86 -20.65 -21.05
N THR A 352 -10.79 -20.80 -22.37
CA THR A 352 -9.79 -20.09 -23.20
C THR A 352 -10.43 -18.81 -23.76
N GLY A 353 -9.75 -17.66 -23.71
CA GLY A 353 -10.26 -16.38 -24.22
C GLY A 353 -9.26 -15.23 -24.25
#